data_AF-A0A2E7N7D2-F1
#
_entry.id   AF-A0A2E7N7D2-F1
#
_cell.length_a   1.000
_cell.length_b   1.000
_cell.length_c   1.000
_cell.angle_alpha   90.00
_cell.angle_beta   90.00
_cell.angle_gamma   90.00
#
_symmetry.space_group_name_H-M   'P 1'
#
loop_
_entity.id
_entity.type
_entity.pdbx_description
1 polymer ?
#
loop_
_entity_poly.entity_id
_entity_poly.type
_entity_poly.pdbx_seq_one_letter_code
_entity_poly.pdbx_strand_id
1 'polypeptide(L)'
;MLLYNWNKIFTKCEGNTVEIVKVLKMLVEKQLPKNRFDDIYKYSDIDFSGQSFLIHPDVLLYNSYKYSFRDVCIYVALASRRPYALYRAYGKTTLDLLFLSTAHEREDPFYYLENNRLLQIRNGEVHFLYEEAPKEKH
;
A
#
# COMPACT_ATOMS: atom_id res chain seq x y z
N MET A 1 -7.53 -8.62 -4.79
CA MET A 1 -7.58 -7.66 -3.66
C MET A 1 -6.93 -8.25 -2.43
N LEU A 2 -6.07 -7.49 -1.77
CA LEU A 2 -5.52 -7.78 -0.44
C LEU A 2 -6.22 -6.89 0.58
N LEU A 3 -6.68 -7.48 1.68
CA LEU A 3 -7.09 -6.77 2.89
C LEU A 3 -5.97 -6.87 3.93
N TYR A 4 -5.59 -5.75 4.53
CA TYR A 4 -4.45 -5.68 5.43
C TYR A 4 -4.64 -4.61 6.53
N ASN A 5 -3.78 -4.66 7.54
CA ASN A 5 -3.70 -3.66 8.59
C ASN A 5 -2.41 -2.85 8.44
N TRP A 6 -2.53 -1.66 7.83
CA TRP A 6 -1.38 -0.78 7.60
C TRP A 6 -0.62 -0.43 8.88
N ASN A 7 -1.32 -0.02 9.93
CA ASN A 7 -0.70 0.38 11.20
C ASN A 7 0.12 -0.77 11.78
N LYS A 8 -0.41 -1.99 11.76
CA LYS A 8 0.29 -3.19 12.24
C LYS A 8 1.54 -3.48 11.41
N ILE A 9 1.45 -3.41 10.07
CA ILE A 9 2.61 -3.58 9.18
C ILE A 9 3.67 -2.52 9.49
N PHE A 10 3.28 -1.25 9.52
CA PHE A 10 4.19 -0.13 9.77
C PHE A 10 4.91 -0.26 11.11
N THR A 11 4.19 -0.59 12.19
CA THR A 11 4.77 -0.81 13.52
C THR A 11 5.70 -2.02 13.54
N LYS A 12 5.31 -3.16 12.98
CA LYS A 12 6.14 -4.38 12.98
C LYS A 12 7.39 -4.29 12.10
N CYS A 13 7.36 -3.41 11.10
CA CYS A 13 8.52 -3.12 10.25
C CYS A 13 9.32 -1.90 10.74
N GLU A 14 8.90 -1.25 11.83
CA GLU A 14 9.56 -0.04 12.37
C GLU A 14 9.73 1.06 11.31
N GLY A 15 8.77 1.19 10.39
CA GLY A 15 8.85 2.13 9.26
C GLY A 15 9.92 1.81 8.20
N ASN A 16 10.63 0.68 8.31
CA ASN A 16 11.61 0.26 7.31
C ASN A 16 10.92 -0.12 5.99
N THR A 17 11.21 0.65 4.93
CA THR A 17 10.53 0.51 3.64
C THR A 17 10.82 -0.82 2.94
N VAL A 18 12.02 -1.38 3.12
CA VAL A 18 12.40 -2.69 2.55
C VAL A 18 11.61 -3.79 3.23
N GLU A 19 11.51 -3.76 4.56
CA GLU A 19 10.75 -4.75 5.33
C GLU A 19 9.25 -4.65 5.09
N ILE A 20 8.70 -3.43 4.95
CA ILE A 20 7.28 -3.23 4.59
C ILE A 20 6.97 -3.88 3.24
N VAL A 21 7.79 -3.65 2.22
CA VAL A 21 7.58 -4.25 0.90
C VAL A 21 7.80 -5.76 0.93
N LYS A 22 8.72 -6.26 1.78
CA LYS A 22 8.91 -7.70 2.01
C LYS A 22 7.67 -8.35 2.63
N VAL A 23 7.09 -7.76 3.68
CA VAL A 23 5.82 -8.22 4.28
C VAL A 23 4.70 -8.16 3.25
N LEU A 24 4.61 -7.09 2.46
CA LEU A 24 3.61 -6.98 1.40
C LEU A 24 3.74 -8.12 0.38
N LYS A 25 4.95 -8.43 -0.09
CA LYS A 25 5.21 -9.58 -0.98
C LYS A 25 4.79 -10.90 -0.34
N MET A 26 5.17 -11.13 0.92
CA MET A 26 4.79 -12.31 1.67
C MET A 26 3.25 -12.49 1.69
N LEU A 27 2.50 -11.43 1.97
CA LEU A 27 1.04 -11.47 2.04
C LEU A 27 0.39 -11.68 0.67
N VAL A 28 0.87 -11.01 -0.38
CA VAL A 28 0.28 -11.07 -1.73
C VAL A 28 0.57 -12.41 -2.40
N GLU A 29 1.80 -12.90 -2.29
CA GLU A 29 2.24 -14.16 -2.90
C GLU A 29 1.98 -15.37 -1.99
N LYS A 30 1.46 -15.15 -0.77
CA LYS A 30 1.21 -16.19 0.25
C LYS A 30 2.47 -17.02 0.54
N GLN A 31 3.62 -16.35 0.63
CA GLN A 31 4.89 -17.01 0.89
C GLN A 31 4.90 -17.58 2.31
N LEU A 32 5.40 -18.82 2.44
CA LEU A 32 5.68 -19.45 3.71
C LEU A 32 7.20 -19.51 3.91
N PRO A 33 7.72 -19.20 5.11
CA PRO A 33 9.14 -19.33 5.37
C PRO A 33 9.57 -20.78 5.19
N LYS A 34 10.66 -21.01 4.48
CA LYS A 34 11.17 -22.38 4.27
C LYS A 34 11.83 -22.95 5.52
N ASN A 35 12.40 -22.08 6.35
CA ASN A 35 13.06 -22.43 7.61
C ASN A 35 13.17 -21.19 8.52
N ARG A 36 13.71 -21.38 9.73
CA ARG A 36 13.88 -20.31 10.75
C ARG A 36 14.87 -19.20 10.39
N PHE A 37 15.68 -19.39 9.36
CA PHE A 37 16.64 -18.40 8.87
C PHE A 37 16.10 -17.59 7.70
N ASP A 38 14.90 -17.93 7.21
CA ASP A 38 14.22 -17.16 6.17
C ASP A 38 13.86 -15.77 6.70
N ASP A 39 14.12 -14.74 5.89
CA ASP A 39 13.87 -13.34 6.24
C ASP A 39 12.42 -13.06 6.62
N ILE A 40 11.48 -13.82 6.05
CA ILE A 40 10.04 -13.68 6.33
C ILE A 40 9.60 -14.47 7.57
N TYR A 41 10.44 -15.33 8.13
CA TYR A 41 10.09 -16.19 9.27
C TYR A 41 9.60 -15.37 10.47
N LYS A 42 10.27 -14.25 10.77
CA LYS A 42 9.92 -13.34 11.87
C LYS A 42 8.54 -12.66 11.73
N TYR A 43 7.87 -12.81 10.59
CA TYR A 43 6.55 -12.26 10.31
C TYR A 43 5.47 -13.36 10.15
N SER A 44 5.87 -14.63 10.18
CA SER A 44 5.01 -15.76 9.78
C SER A 44 3.88 -16.09 10.77
N ASP A 45 4.05 -15.71 12.03
CA ASP A 45 3.10 -15.91 13.13
C ASP A 45 2.21 -14.68 13.39
N ILE A 46 2.36 -13.62 12.58
CA ILE A 46 1.63 -12.36 12.76
C ILE A 46 0.45 -12.31 11.78
N ASP A 47 -0.75 -12.18 12.33
CA ASP A 47 -1.92 -11.86 11.52
C ASP A 47 -1.92 -10.38 11.10
N PHE A 48 -1.72 -10.12 9.81
CA PHE A 48 -1.77 -8.78 9.21
C PHE A 48 -3.13 -8.42 8.59
N SER A 49 -4.18 -9.18 8.84
CA SER A 49 -5.53 -8.88 8.36
C SER A 49 -6.07 -7.55 8.92
N GLY A 50 -6.85 -6.83 8.10
CA GLY A 50 -7.43 -5.54 8.45
C GLY A 50 -8.39 -5.02 7.38
N GLN A 51 -8.76 -3.74 7.48
CA GLN A 51 -9.73 -3.09 6.56
C GLN A 51 -9.07 -2.22 5.49
N SER A 52 -7.76 -1.95 5.59
CA SER A 52 -7.02 -1.33 4.49
C SER A 52 -7.01 -2.27 3.30
N PHE A 53 -7.03 -1.73 2.08
CA PHE A 53 -7.16 -2.57 0.89
C PHE A 53 -6.30 -2.11 -0.28
N LEU A 54 -5.85 -3.09 -1.06
CA LEU A 54 -5.25 -2.92 -2.39
C LEU A 54 -6.01 -3.82 -3.35
N ILE A 55 -6.53 -3.28 -4.45
CA ILE A 55 -7.33 -4.03 -5.41
C ILE A 55 -6.42 -4.96 -6.23
N HIS A 56 -5.31 -4.43 -6.76
CA HIS A 56 -4.36 -5.13 -7.62
C HIS A 56 -2.92 -5.11 -7.06
N PRO A 57 -2.70 -5.65 -5.86
CA PRO A 57 -1.39 -5.62 -5.21
C PRO A 57 -0.34 -6.47 -5.95
N ASP A 58 -0.79 -7.51 -6.67
CA ASP A 58 0.05 -8.36 -7.50
C ASP A 58 0.63 -7.61 -8.71
N VAL A 59 -0.16 -6.73 -9.33
CA VAL A 59 0.28 -5.86 -10.43
C VAL A 59 1.28 -4.80 -9.95
N LEU A 60 0.99 -4.20 -8.80
CA LEU A 60 1.91 -3.26 -8.12
C LEU A 60 3.26 -3.93 -7.86
N LEU A 61 3.26 -5.14 -7.26
CA LEU A 61 4.47 -5.87 -6.91
C LEU A 61 5.23 -6.35 -8.15
N TYR A 62 4.54 -6.83 -9.18
CA TYR A 62 5.18 -7.22 -10.44
C TYR A 62 5.94 -6.06 -11.08
N ASN A 63 5.39 -4.84 -11.00
CA ASN A 63 6.04 -3.63 -11.53
C ASN A 63 6.95 -2.91 -10.53
N SER A 64 7.07 -3.39 -9.28
CA SER A 64 7.72 -2.63 -8.20
C SER A 64 9.19 -2.34 -8.47
N TYR A 65 9.86 -3.15 -9.32
CA TYR A 65 11.26 -2.95 -9.71
C TYR A 65 11.52 -1.61 -10.42
N LYS A 66 10.47 -0.96 -10.95
CA LYS A 66 10.55 0.36 -11.61
C LYS A 66 10.58 1.52 -10.62
N TYR A 67 10.33 1.27 -9.33
CA TYR A 67 10.08 2.28 -8.30
C TYR A 67 10.94 2.05 -7.06
N SER A 68 11.12 3.08 -6.25
CA SER A 68 11.81 2.91 -4.97
C SER A 68 10.91 2.20 -3.97
N PHE A 69 11.51 1.51 -2.98
CA PHE A 69 10.76 0.95 -1.86
C PHE A 69 9.94 2.02 -1.12
N ARG A 70 10.47 3.25 -1.05
CA ARG A 70 9.77 4.41 -0.48
C ARG A 70 8.49 4.72 -1.24
N ASP A 71 8.54 4.80 -2.57
CA ASP A 71 7.38 5.11 -3.40
C ASP A 71 6.27 4.06 -3.25
N VAL A 72 6.65 2.78 -3.23
CA VAL A 72 5.72 1.67 -3.00
C VAL A 72 5.11 1.76 -1.60
N CYS A 73 5.90 2.09 -0.57
CA CYS A 73 5.39 2.27 0.79
C CYS A 73 4.41 3.43 0.89
N ILE A 74 4.71 4.59 0.29
CA ILE A 74 3.80 5.75 0.27
C ILE A 74 2.49 5.37 -0.44
N TYR A 75 2.58 4.68 -1.57
CA TYR A 75 1.40 4.17 -2.28
C TYR A 75 0.52 3.30 -1.38
N VAL A 76 1.11 2.31 -0.71
CA VAL A 76 0.39 1.39 0.20
C VAL A 76 -0.16 2.13 1.42
N ALA A 77 0.59 3.09 1.96
CA ALA A 77 0.16 3.91 3.09
C ALA A 77 -1.08 4.74 2.73
N LEU A 78 -1.06 5.42 1.58
CA LEU A 78 -2.18 6.25 1.14
C LEU A 78 -3.38 5.41 0.71
N ALA A 79 -3.14 4.28 0.04
CA ALA A 79 -4.18 3.32 -0.27
C ALA A 79 -4.93 2.85 0.99
N SER A 80 -4.23 2.77 2.13
CA SER A 80 -4.79 2.36 3.40
C SER A 80 -5.76 3.37 4.02
N ARG A 81 -5.66 4.65 3.61
CA ARG A 81 -6.55 5.73 4.09
C ARG A 81 -7.90 5.78 3.37
N ARG A 82 -8.05 5.05 2.26
CA ARG A 82 -9.31 4.96 1.52
C ARG A 82 -10.38 4.26 2.38
N PRO A 83 -11.58 4.83 2.54
CA PRO A 83 -12.64 4.15 3.26
C PRO A 83 -13.13 2.90 2.52
N TYR A 84 -12.92 1.72 3.09
CA TYR A 84 -13.35 0.46 2.47
C TYR A 84 -14.86 0.39 2.22
N ALA A 85 -15.68 1.05 3.05
CA ALA A 85 -17.12 1.16 2.84
C ALA A 85 -17.47 1.85 1.52
N LEU A 86 -16.73 2.88 1.11
CA LEU A 86 -16.97 3.58 -0.16
C LEU A 86 -16.57 2.72 -1.36
N TYR A 87 -15.49 1.94 -1.24
CA TYR A 87 -15.15 0.94 -2.25
C TYR A 87 -16.27 -0.12 -2.37
N ARG A 88 -16.79 -0.61 -1.26
CA ARG A 88 -17.86 -1.63 -1.26
C ARG A 88 -19.19 -1.12 -1.81
N ALA A 89 -19.52 0.16 -1.57
CA ALA A 89 -20.78 0.75 -2.03
C ALA A 89 -20.72 1.24 -3.49
N TYR A 90 -19.58 1.83 -3.90
CA TYR A 90 -19.49 2.57 -5.16
C TYR A 90 -18.31 2.15 -6.05
N GLY A 91 -17.48 1.20 -5.61
CA GLY A 91 -16.26 0.84 -6.32
C GLY A 91 -15.17 1.93 -6.28
N LYS A 92 -15.26 2.91 -5.36
CA LYS A 92 -14.30 4.02 -5.29
C LYS A 92 -12.88 3.52 -4.99
N THR A 93 -11.95 3.81 -5.91
CA THR A 93 -10.54 3.40 -5.84
C THR A 93 -9.59 4.57 -5.55
N THR A 94 -10.07 5.80 -5.62
CA THR A 94 -9.31 7.04 -5.36
C THR A 94 -9.36 7.43 -3.88
N LEU A 95 -8.44 8.30 -3.46
CA LEU A 95 -8.43 8.91 -2.13
C LEU A 95 -8.73 10.41 -2.24
N ASP A 96 -9.78 10.89 -1.59
CA ASP A 96 -10.05 12.32 -1.51
C ASP A 96 -8.91 13.04 -0.76
N LEU A 97 -8.43 14.18 -1.27
CA LEU A 97 -7.34 14.95 -0.65
C LEU A 97 -7.65 15.39 0.78
N LEU A 98 -8.93 15.51 1.16
CA LEU A 98 -9.34 15.80 2.53
C LEU A 98 -8.88 14.73 3.54
N PHE A 99 -8.65 13.50 3.09
CA PHE A 99 -8.09 12.43 3.94
C PHE A 99 -6.57 12.50 4.09
N LEU A 100 -5.89 13.39 3.37
CA LEU A 100 -4.47 13.65 3.53
C LEU A 100 -4.22 14.74 4.57
N SER A 101 -5.02 15.81 4.55
CA SER A 101 -4.87 16.92 5.48
C SER A 101 -5.39 16.53 6.86
N THR A 102 -4.50 16.19 7.79
CA THR A 102 -4.85 16.24 9.21
C THR A 102 -4.30 17.53 9.82
N ALA A 103 -5.08 18.17 10.70
CA ALA A 103 -4.84 19.51 11.27
C ALA A 103 -3.52 19.66 12.07
N HIS A 104 -2.68 18.61 12.14
CA HIS A 104 -1.46 18.54 12.93
C HIS A 104 -0.21 18.18 12.11
N GLU A 105 -0.31 18.09 10.79
CA GLU A 105 0.85 17.78 9.94
C GLU A 105 1.72 19.03 9.75
N ARG A 106 2.99 18.93 10.19
CA ARG A 106 3.99 20.00 10.11
C ARG A 106 4.64 20.11 8.73
N GLU A 107 4.41 19.12 7.87
CA GLU A 107 4.97 19.03 6.53
C GLU A 107 3.84 18.93 5.52
N ASP A 108 4.07 19.52 4.35
CA ASP A 108 3.14 19.44 3.24
C ASP A 108 3.04 17.99 2.73
N PRO A 109 1.90 17.28 2.91
CA PRO A 109 1.75 15.90 2.46
C PRO A 109 1.87 15.77 0.94
N PHE A 110 1.70 16.87 0.19
CA PHE A 110 1.82 16.92 -1.25
C PHE A 110 3.26 16.77 -1.75
N TYR A 111 4.27 17.13 -0.94
CA TYR A 111 5.68 16.97 -1.31
C TYR A 111 6.05 15.52 -1.68
N TYR A 112 5.50 14.56 -0.94
CA TYR A 112 5.71 13.13 -1.15
C TYR A 112 4.86 12.56 -2.31
N LEU A 113 3.86 13.32 -2.78
CA LEU A 113 2.98 12.94 -3.89
C LEU A 113 3.55 13.37 -5.24
N GLU A 114 4.07 14.59 -5.33
CA GLU A 114 4.56 15.16 -6.60
C GLU A 114 5.72 14.36 -7.22
N ASN A 115 6.50 13.68 -6.37
CA ASN A 115 7.66 12.90 -6.81
C ASN A 115 7.38 11.40 -6.98
N ASN A 116 6.15 10.94 -6.69
CA ASN A 116 5.80 9.52 -6.73
C ASN A 116 5.02 9.16 -8.00
N ARG A 117 5.71 8.55 -8.97
CA ARG A 117 5.14 8.12 -10.27
C ARG A 117 4.01 7.07 -10.17
N LEU A 118 3.79 6.46 -9.00
CA LEU A 118 2.67 5.55 -8.76
C LEU A 118 1.36 6.28 -8.43
N LEU A 119 1.42 7.58 -8.14
CA LEU A 119 0.33 8.39 -7.66
C LEU A 119 0.12 9.60 -8.57
N GLN A 120 -1.12 10.00 -8.77
CA GLN A 120 -1.45 11.18 -9.57
C GLN A 120 -2.57 11.95 -8.88
N ILE A 121 -2.44 13.26 -8.78
CA ILE A 121 -3.54 14.09 -8.27
C ILE A 121 -4.34 14.60 -9.46
N ARG A 122 -5.63 14.29 -9.49
CA ARG A 122 -6.56 14.77 -10.53
C ARG A 122 -7.91 15.02 -9.88
N ASN A 123 -8.57 16.11 -10.26
CA ASN A 123 -9.92 16.45 -9.79
C ASN A 123 -10.09 16.44 -8.26
N GLY A 124 -9.06 16.82 -7.49
CA GLY A 124 -9.11 16.83 -6.03
C GLY A 124 -9.02 15.45 -5.37
N GLU A 125 -8.55 14.43 -6.09
CA GLU A 125 -8.35 13.08 -5.57
C GLU A 125 -6.96 12.52 -5.95
N VAL A 126 -6.44 11.63 -5.11
CA VAL A 126 -5.27 10.81 -5.41
C VAL A 126 -5.71 9.56 -6.15
N HIS A 127 -5.17 9.42 -7.35
CA HIS A 127 -5.31 8.30 -8.25
C HIS A 127 -4.15 7.33 -8.10
N PHE A 128 -4.46 6.04 -8.11
CA PHE A 128 -3.51 4.96 -7.87
C PHE A 128 -3.26 4.21 -9.19
N LEU A 129 -2.04 4.29 -9.72
CA LEU A 129 -1.70 3.84 -11.07
C LEU A 129 -2.17 2.40 -11.40
N TYR A 130 -2.15 1.51 -10.42
CA TYR A 130 -2.49 0.09 -10.61
C TYR A 130 -3.90 -0.28 -10.15
N GLU A 131 -4.72 0.66 -9.65
CA GLU A 131 -6.06 0.35 -9.11
C GLU A 131 -7.21 0.69 -10.09
N GLU A 132 -6.97 1.47 -11.15
CA GLU A 132 -8.03 2.13 -11.95
C GLU A 132 -8.39 1.44 -13.29
N ALA A 133 -7.83 0.28 -13.63
CA ALA A 133 -8.22 -0.47 -14.84
C ALA A 133 -7.86 -1.97 -14.68
N PRO A 134 -8.50 -2.91 -15.42
CA PRO A 134 -8.14 -4.32 -15.35
C PRO A 134 -6.76 -4.47 -15.98
N LYS A 135 -5.73 -4.67 -15.14
CA LYS A 135 -4.35 -4.84 -15.61
C LYS A 135 -3.93 -6.25 -15.25
N GLU A 136 -4.31 -7.19 -16.11
CA GLU A 136 -3.77 -8.55 -16.07
C GLU A 136 -2.24 -8.51 -16.07
N LYS A 137 -1.61 -9.54 -15.50
CA LYS A 137 -0.15 -9.70 -15.59
C LYS A 137 0.19 -10.00 -17.06
N HIS A 138 0.93 -9.10 -17.71
CA HIS A 138 1.52 -9.34 -19.03
C HIS A 138 3.03 -9.53 -18.91
#